data_AF-A0AAD7HIT1-F1
#
_entry.id   AF-A0AAD7HIT1-F1
#
_cell.length_a   1.000
_cell.length_b   1.000
_cell.length_c   1.000
_cell.angle_alpha   90.00
_cell.angle_beta   90.00
_cell.angle_gamma   90.00
#
_symmetry.space_group_name_H-M   'P 1'
#
loop_
_entity.id
_entity.type
_entity.pdbx_description
1 polymer ?
#
loop_
_entity_poly.entity_id
_entity_poly.type
_entity_poly.pdbx_seq_one_letter_code
_entity_poly.pdbx_strand_id
1 'polypeptide(L)'
;FSDWWDHKAMSAWILPCLIKSQSPMSAEDWDNTPATTNTGEAQHHWTNLQIGVKQSLVEAMENARKLDERVAREIAISLQSGILVNSQNDSLHRRSRNTTRQSTTARKSHESHRRASGCGT
;
A
#
# COMPACT_ATOMS: atom_id res chain seq x y z
N PHE A 1 3.51 35.52 -1.33
CA PHE A 1 2.54 34.73 -2.12
C PHE A 1 3.22 34.13 -3.35
N SER A 2 4.08 34.89 -4.03
CA SER A 2 5.00 34.44 -5.09
C SER A 2 5.79 33.19 -4.69
N ASP A 3 6.54 33.25 -3.60
CA ASP A 3 7.51 32.19 -3.26
C ASP A 3 6.84 30.85 -2.95
N TRP A 4 5.64 30.90 -2.37
CA TRP A 4 4.81 29.72 -2.14
C TRP A 4 4.34 29.10 -3.45
N TRP A 5 3.84 29.93 -4.37
CA TRP A 5 3.39 29.48 -5.68
C TRP A 5 4.54 28.96 -6.54
N ASP A 6 5.68 29.66 -6.54
CA ASP A 6 6.87 29.30 -7.30
C ASP A 6 7.43 27.96 -6.85
N HIS A 7 7.50 27.71 -5.53
CA HIS A 7 7.89 26.40 -5.00
C HIS A 7 6.95 25.27 -5.48
N LYS A 8 5.64 25.53 -5.49
CA LYS A 8 4.62 24.54 -5.92
C LYS A 8 4.66 24.31 -7.44
N ALA A 9 4.93 25.36 -8.21
CA ALA A 9 5.05 25.29 -9.67
C ALA A 9 6.34 24.60 -10.13
N MET A 10 7.46 24.83 -9.43
CA MET A 10 8.73 24.14 -9.73
C MET A 10 8.72 22.66 -9.34
N SER A 11 7.94 22.30 -8.31
CA SER A 11 7.85 20.92 -7.84
C SER A 11 6.77 20.17 -8.63
N ALA A 12 7.17 19.55 -9.74
CA ALA A 12 6.27 18.88 -10.69
C ALA A 12 5.32 17.83 -10.06
N TRP A 13 5.65 17.31 -8.87
CA TRP A 13 4.82 16.33 -8.16
C TRP A 13 3.69 16.95 -7.31
N ILE A 14 3.78 18.25 -6.96
CA ILE A 14 2.85 18.84 -6.00
C ILE A 14 1.48 19.16 -6.62
N LEU A 15 1.46 19.78 -7.80
CA LEU A 15 0.20 20.16 -8.46
C LEU A 15 -0.68 18.95 -8.81
N PRO A 16 -0.14 17.82 -9.32
CA PRO A 16 -0.91 16.59 -9.53
C PRO A 16 -1.55 15.99 -8.26
N CYS A 17 -1.00 16.28 -7.08
CA CYS A 17 -1.57 15.82 -5.80
C CYS A 17 -2.69 16.73 -5.27
N LEU A 18 -2.81 17.95 -5.80
CA LEU A 18 -3.77 18.95 -5.34
C LEU A 18 -4.90 19.20 -6.34
N ILE A 19 -4.61 19.06 -7.64
CA ILE A 19 -5.50 19.42 -8.73
C ILE A 19 -5.87 18.17 -9.52
N LYS A 20 -7.15 17.78 -9.45
CA LYS A 20 -7.70 16.60 -10.13
C LYS A 20 -7.33 16.53 -11.61
N SER A 21 -7.42 17.66 -12.32
CA SER A 21 -7.13 17.73 -13.76
C SER A 21 -5.65 17.54 -14.11
N GLN A 22 -4.75 17.66 -13.14
CA GLN A 22 -3.32 17.40 -13.31
C GLN A 22 -2.90 16.04 -12.73
N SER A 23 -3.81 15.32 -12.07
CA SER A 23 -3.50 14.02 -11.52
C SER A 23 -3.42 12.95 -12.62
N PRO A 24 -2.44 12.03 -12.57
CA PRO A 24 -2.45 10.84 -13.41
C PRO A 24 -3.48 9.79 -12.95
N MET A 25 -4.12 10.00 -11.79
CA MET A 25 -5.16 9.14 -11.25
C MET A 25 -6.43 9.23 -12.11
N SER A 26 -7.17 8.13 -12.24
CA SER A 26 -8.47 8.17 -12.92
C SER A 26 -9.44 9.09 -12.17
N ALA A 27 -10.37 9.71 -12.89
CA ALA A 27 -11.34 10.61 -12.28
C ALA A 27 -12.21 9.90 -11.22
N GLU A 28 -12.52 8.61 -11.46
CA GLU A 28 -13.28 7.76 -10.55
C GLU A 28 -12.48 7.43 -9.28
N ASP A 29 -11.22 7.03 -9.41
CA ASP A 29 -10.36 6.75 -8.25
C ASP A 29 -10.11 8.01 -7.42
N TRP A 30 -10.00 9.18 -8.07
CA TRP A 30 -9.85 10.45 -7.39
C TRP A 30 -11.09 10.80 -6.57
N ASP A 31 -12.29 10.61 -7.12
CA ASP A 31 -13.55 10.88 -6.41
C ASP A 31 -13.80 9.87 -5.27
N ASN A 32 -13.32 8.64 -5.42
CA ASN A 32 -13.37 7.62 -4.38
C ASN A 32 -12.30 7.80 -3.28
N THR A 33 -11.24 8.56 -3.56
CA THR A 33 -10.21 8.87 -2.58
C THR A 33 -10.75 9.90 -1.59
N PRO A 34 -10.78 9.59 -0.27
CA PRO A 34 -11.26 10.54 0.72
C PRO A 34 -10.48 11.86 0.66
N ALA A 35 -11.19 12.99 0.73
CA ALA A 35 -10.56 14.32 0.71
C ALA A 35 -9.59 14.57 1.89
N THR A 36 -9.62 13.70 2.91
CA THR A 36 -8.69 13.68 4.04
C THR A 36 -7.36 12.97 3.72
N THR A 37 -7.29 12.24 2.61
CA THR A 37 -6.10 11.53 2.15
C THR A 37 -5.36 12.42 1.16
N ASN A 38 -4.30 13.08 1.62
CA ASN A 38 -3.39 13.78 0.72
C ASN A 38 -2.51 12.73 0.01
N THR A 39 -2.68 12.60 -1.32
CA THR A 39 -1.92 11.66 -2.16
C THR A 39 -0.41 11.83 -2.01
N GLY A 40 0.06 13.07 -1.84
CA GLY A 40 1.48 13.36 -1.59
C GLY A 40 1.95 12.86 -0.22
N GLU A 41 1.15 13.05 0.82
CA GLU A 41 1.49 12.54 2.18
C GLU A 41 1.41 11.01 2.24
N ALA A 42 0.47 10.40 1.53
CA ALA A 42 0.39 8.96 1.40
C ALA A 42 1.63 8.39 0.70
N GLN A 43 2.13 9.06 -0.35
CA GLN A 43 3.40 8.71 -0.98
C GLN A 43 4.58 8.85 -0.02
N HIS A 44 4.68 9.96 0.71
CA HIS A 44 5.73 10.15 1.70
C HIS A 44 5.71 9.06 2.77
N HIS A 45 4.52 8.71 3.28
CA HIS A 45 4.35 7.63 4.24
C HIS A 45 4.77 6.28 3.67
N TRP A 46 4.36 5.95 2.44
CA TRP A 46 4.74 4.70 1.78
C TRP A 46 6.25 4.60 1.56
N THR A 47 6.87 5.67 1.06
CA THR A 47 8.33 5.71 0.87
C THR A 47 9.05 5.55 2.21
N ASN A 48 8.61 6.25 3.25
CA ASN A 48 9.17 6.12 4.61
C ASN A 48 9.04 4.69 5.17
N LEU A 49 7.97 3.97 4.86
CA LEU A 49 7.84 2.54 5.22
C LEU A 49 8.84 1.65 4.49
N GLN A 50 9.25 2.00 3.28
CA GLN A 50 10.14 1.19 2.45
C GLN A 50 11.62 1.49 2.70
N ILE A 51 11.99 2.77 2.80
CA ILE A 51 13.40 3.19 2.94
C ILE A 51 13.76 3.54 4.39
N GLY A 52 12.78 3.84 5.25
CA GLY A 52 13.02 4.33 6.61
C GLY A 52 13.01 5.86 6.72
N VAL A 53 13.12 6.37 7.95
CA VAL A 53 13.14 7.81 8.27
C VAL A 53 14.50 8.21 8.85
N LYS A 54 14.88 9.48 8.70
CA LYS A 54 16.13 10.07 9.23
C LYS A 54 17.43 9.50 8.63
N GLN A 55 17.41 9.20 7.33
CA GLN A 55 18.63 8.81 6.62
C GLN A 55 19.53 10.01 6.31
N SER A 56 20.82 9.75 6.14
CA SER A 56 21.71 10.74 5.53
C SER A 56 21.28 11.02 4.09
N LEU A 57 21.58 12.21 3.55
CA LEU A 57 21.11 12.58 2.21
C LEU A 57 21.55 11.59 1.13
N VAL A 58 22.81 11.14 1.17
CA VAL A 58 23.36 10.19 0.20
C VAL A 58 22.66 8.83 0.32
N GLU A 59 22.48 8.34 1.54
CA GLU A 59 21.79 7.07 1.81
C GLU A 59 20.32 7.12 1.35
N ALA A 60 19.63 8.23 1.59
CA ALA A 60 18.27 8.45 1.12
C ALA A 60 18.18 8.40 -0.41
N MET A 61 19.13 9.04 -1.11
CA MET A 61 19.19 9.01 -2.59
C MET A 61 19.45 7.60 -3.13
N GLU A 62 20.38 6.86 -2.53
CA GLU A 62 20.66 5.47 -2.95
C GLU A 62 19.47 4.54 -2.69
N ASN A 63 18.83 4.65 -1.53
CA ASN A 63 17.70 3.81 -1.17
C ASN A 63 16.45 4.14 -1.99
N ALA A 64 16.20 5.42 -2.26
CA ALA A 64 15.14 5.85 -3.18
C ALA A 64 15.37 5.26 -4.58
N ARG A 65 16.60 5.34 -5.10
CA ARG A 65 16.94 4.73 -6.40
C ARG A 65 16.69 3.21 -6.42
N LYS A 66 17.13 2.48 -5.39
CA LYS A 66 16.90 1.02 -5.28
C LYS A 66 15.41 0.69 -5.25
N LEU A 67 14.63 1.52 -4.54
CA LEU A 67 13.18 1.38 -4.46
C LEU A 67 12.52 1.61 -5.82
N ASP A 68 12.87 2.68 -6.52
CA ASP A 68 12.35 3.01 -7.85
C ASP A 68 12.66 1.92 -8.87
N GLU A 69 13.91 1.41 -8.89
CA GLU A 69 14.32 0.30 -9.76
C GLU A 69 13.52 -0.98 -9.46
N ARG A 70 13.21 -1.26 -8.19
CA ARG A 70 12.37 -2.40 -7.80
C ARG A 70 10.94 -2.22 -8.28
N VAL A 71 10.32 -1.07 -8.00
CA VAL A 71 8.93 -0.77 -8.41
C VAL A 71 8.79 -0.81 -9.93
N ALA A 72 9.73 -0.22 -10.67
CA ALA A 72 9.73 -0.26 -12.13
C ALA A 72 9.76 -1.69 -12.67
N ARG A 73 10.57 -2.58 -12.09
CA ARG A 73 10.59 -4.01 -12.43
C ARG A 73 9.26 -4.68 -12.13
N GLU A 74 8.68 -4.43 -10.96
CA GLU A 74 7.38 -5.01 -10.57
C GLU A 74 6.26 -4.59 -11.51
N ILE A 75 6.23 -3.31 -11.91
CA ILE A 75 5.28 -2.79 -12.91
C ILE A 75 5.50 -3.48 -14.25
N ALA A 76 6.74 -3.57 -14.74
CA ALA A 76 7.04 -4.23 -16.01
C ALA A 76 6.62 -5.71 -16.01
N ILE A 77 6.90 -6.43 -14.93
CA ILE A 77 6.47 -7.83 -14.76
C ILE A 77 4.94 -7.92 -14.70
N SER A 78 4.27 -7.00 -14.00
CA SER A 78 2.81 -6.99 -13.89
C SER A 78 2.15 -6.72 -15.24
N LEU A 79 2.71 -5.81 -16.03
CA LEU A 79 2.26 -5.52 -17.40
C LEU A 79 2.46 -6.73 -18.33
N GLN A 80 3.58 -7.44 -18.20
CA GLN A 80 3.88 -8.61 -19.04
C GLN A 80 3.06 -9.84 -18.66
N SER A 81 2.91 -10.11 -17.35
CA SER A 81 2.24 -11.31 -16.83
C SER A 81 0.73 -11.13 -16.64
N GLY A 82 0.24 -9.89 -16.62
CA GLY A 82 -1.12 -9.55 -16.23
C GLY A 82 -1.43 -9.74 -14.74
N ILE A 83 -0.43 -10.13 -13.93
CA ILE A 83 -0.60 -10.38 -12.50
C ILE A 83 0.05 -9.23 -11.73
N LEU A 84 -0.78 -8.39 -11.12
CA LEU A 84 -0.32 -7.37 -10.18
C LEU A 84 0.29 -8.02 -8.93
N VAL A 85 1.50 -7.60 -8.57
CA VAL A 85 2.14 -7.94 -7.29
C VAL A 85 1.33 -7.30 -6.17
N ASN A 86 0.33 -8.02 -5.68
CA ASN A 86 -0.47 -7.59 -4.54
C ASN A 86 0.29 -7.93 -3.25
N SER A 87 0.63 -6.92 -2.44
CA SER A 87 1.34 -7.10 -1.17
C SER A 87 0.56 -7.99 -0.18
N GLN A 88 -0.77 -8.04 -0.30
CA GLN A 88 -1.64 -8.91 0.49
C GLN A 88 -1.74 -10.35 -0.07
N ASN A 89 -1.13 -10.60 -1.23
CA ASN A 89 -1.11 -11.87 -1.92
C ASN A 89 0.29 -12.47 -2.00
N ASP A 90 1.25 -11.89 -1.26
CA ASP A 90 2.54 -12.52 -1.03
C ASP A 90 2.32 -13.92 -0.43
N SER A 91 3.16 -14.86 -0.85
CA SER A 91 3.15 -16.26 -0.42
C SER A 91 3.10 -16.40 1.09
N LEU A 92 3.80 -15.53 1.82
CA LEU A 92 3.80 -15.47 3.29
C LEU A 92 2.45 -15.01 3.85
N HIS A 93 1.85 -13.98 3.27
CA HIS A 93 0.52 -13.50 3.65
C HIS A 93 -0.56 -14.55 3.37
N ARG A 94 -0.49 -15.23 2.22
CA ARG A 94 -1.38 -16.36 1.89
C ARG A 94 -1.24 -17.48 2.90
N ARG A 95 -0.01 -17.88 3.21
CA ARG A 95 0.28 -18.96 4.15
C ARG A 95 -0.20 -18.60 5.56
N SER A 96 0.06 -17.39 6.03
CA SER A 96 -0.43 -16.87 7.31
C SER A 96 -1.96 -16.88 7.39
N ARG A 97 -2.65 -16.31 6.38
CA ARG A 97 -4.13 -16.33 6.31
C ARG A 97 -4.69 -17.76 6.28
N ASN A 98 -4.03 -18.67 5.56
CA ASN A 98 -4.46 -20.06 5.49
C ASN A 98 -4.31 -20.77 6.86
N THR A 99 -3.20 -20.53 7.56
CA THR A 99 -2.99 -21.02 8.93
C THR A 99 -4.05 -20.48 9.88
N THR A 100 -4.37 -19.17 9.82
CA THR A 100 -5.44 -18.56 10.64
C THR A 100 -6.81 -19.14 10.33
N ARG A 101 -7.10 -19.45 9.05
CA ARG A 101 -8.35 -20.12 8.68
C ARG A 101 -8.42 -21.52 9.28
N GLN A 102 -7.35 -22.32 9.16
CA GLN A 102 -7.31 -23.66 9.73
C GLN A 102 -7.47 -23.64 11.25
N SER A 103 -6.78 -22.75 11.95
CA SER A 103 -6.90 -22.62 13.41
C SER A 103 -8.30 -22.18 13.85
N THR A 104 -8.92 -21.26 13.11
CA THR A 104 -10.30 -20.81 13.38
C THR A 104 -11.31 -21.92 13.14
N THR A 105 -11.16 -22.69 12.06
CA THR A 105 -12.03 -23.84 11.77
C THR A 105 -11.89 -24.92 12.85
N ALA A 106 -10.66 -25.24 13.25
CA ALA A 106 -10.40 -26.19 14.34
C ALA A 106 -11.04 -25.72 15.65
N ARG A 107 -10.86 -24.44 16.01
CA ARG A 107 -11.48 -23.85 17.21
C ARG A 107 -13.00 -23.94 17.18
N LYS A 108 -13.63 -23.57 16.05
CA LYS A 108 -15.09 -23.64 15.90
C LYS A 108 -15.60 -25.08 15.95
N SER A 109 -14.87 -26.04 15.40
CA SER A 109 -15.18 -27.48 15.48
C SER A 109 -15.14 -27.99 16.93
N HIS A 110 -14.12 -27.62 17.70
CA HIS A 110 -14.06 -27.95 19.12
C HIS A 110 -15.20 -27.30 19.91
N GLU A 111 -15.53 -26.05 19.62
CA GLU A 111 -16.61 -25.33 20.29
C GLU A 111 -17.99 -25.92 19.98
N SER A 112 -18.23 -26.34 18.73
CA SER A 112 -19.47 -27.02 18.34
C SER A 112 -19.58 -28.41 18.98
N HIS A 113 -18.48 -29.17 19.04
CA HIS A 113 -18.45 -30.45 19.76
C HIS A 113 -18.79 -30.27 21.24
N ARG A 114 -18.18 -29.28 21.93
CA ARG A 114 -18.48 -29.02 23.36
C ARG A 114 -19.93 -28.60 23.59
N ARG A 115 -20.52 -27.81 22.69
CA ARG A 115 -21.95 -27.42 22.76
C ARG A 115 -22.88 -28.61 22.52
N ALA A 116 -22.53 -29.51 21.59
CA ALA A 116 -23.31 -30.72 21.34
C ALA A 116 -23.24 -31.73 22.50
N SER A 117 -22.10 -31.85 23.16
CA SER A 117 -21.91 -32.74 24.32
C SER A 117 -22.48 -32.20 25.64
N GLY A 118 -22.80 -30.90 25.73
CA GLY A 118 -23.36 -30.26 26.92
C GLY A 118 -24.90 -30.21 26.97
N CYS A 119 -25.59 -30.64 25.91
CA CYS A 119 -27.06 -30.65 25.82
C CYS A 119 -27.61 -32.05 26.13
N GLY A 120 -27.20 -32.62 27.26
CA GLY A 120 -27.52 -33.99 27.64
C GLY A 120 -27.40 -34.25 29.14
N THR A 121 -28.11 -33.47 29.95
CA THR A 121 -28.49 -33.79 31.34
C THR A 121 -29.85 -33.20 31.62
#